data_AF-A0A936RUS9-F1
#
_entry.id   AF-A0A936RUS9-F1
#
_cell.length_a   1.000
_cell.length_b   1.000
_cell.length_c   1.000
_cell.angle_alpha   90.00
_cell.angle_beta   90.00
_cell.angle_gamma   90.00
#
_symmetry.space_group_name_H-M   'P 1'
#
loop_
_entity.id
_entity.type
_entity.pdbx_description
1 polymer ?
#
loop_
_entity_poly.entity_id
_entity_poly.type
_entity_poly.pdbx_seq_one_letter_code
_entity_poly.pdbx_strand_id
1 'polypeptide(L)'
;MTTLTTATFSRSTGRQLPFSTRLSALAEVPLQFRKTVARLLEGREQNIRHILFTPEFGTFGEYCPATLFIVTDHEWLAFSAERAGAPTVCYSDFNQTRLIEFSLALLQGCLVLESGEVGEQPCILRFNLSSRELFHDALAVILSRGTVVGGADTPTQALPAACEKLSFALRSTLGESLVPGDPLLDFVSWSRADVADPVDRLRLHAGCIALTRRFLMLVRADDPADRAGEADLAGYNRGAVFLNRNYAIAGRDLSKDGIDELEILVGQEPQSSMVNVPIPSSLSAEVLRLLSSLGVATAA
;
A
#
# COMPACT_ATOMS: atom_id res chain seq x y z
N MET A 1 24.95 -24.27 27.03
CA MET A 1 23.87 -23.28 27.25
C MET A 1 24.50 -21.91 27.12
N THR A 2 24.30 -21.26 25.98
CA THR A 2 25.00 -20.02 25.63
C THR A 2 23.94 -18.93 25.46
N THR A 3 23.84 -18.06 26.44
CA THR A 3 23.00 -16.86 26.42
C THR A 3 23.60 -15.84 25.47
N LEU A 4 22.92 -15.58 24.35
CA LEU A 4 23.22 -14.46 23.46
C LEU A 4 22.69 -13.18 24.09
N THR A 5 23.59 -12.37 24.62
CA THR A 5 23.35 -10.98 25.03
C THR A 5 23.10 -10.11 23.80
N THR A 6 21.91 -9.53 23.71
CA THR A 6 21.52 -8.51 22.73
C THR A 6 22.39 -7.27 22.94
N ALA A 7 23.34 -7.03 22.03
CA ALA A 7 24.13 -5.82 22.04
C ALA A 7 23.28 -4.65 21.51
N THR A 8 22.85 -3.76 22.40
CA THR A 8 22.37 -2.42 22.06
C THR A 8 23.49 -1.65 21.37
N PHE A 9 23.41 -1.51 20.05
CA PHE A 9 24.23 -0.60 19.27
C PHE A 9 23.85 0.84 19.63
N SER A 10 24.59 1.44 20.56
CA SER A 10 24.63 2.90 20.73
C SER A 10 25.92 3.40 20.08
N ARG A 11 25.81 4.03 18.90
CA ARG A 11 26.91 4.82 18.32
C ARG A 11 26.68 6.29 18.64
N SER A 12 27.51 6.80 19.54
CA SER A 12 27.75 8.23 19.76
C SER A 12 28.10 8.90 18.43
N THR A 13 27.35 9.95 18.06
CA THR A 13 27.39 10.76 16.80
C THR A 13 26.63 10.25 15.56
N GLY A 14 25.86 9.17 15.67
CA GLY A 14 25.26 8.51 14.51
C GLY A 14 24.08 9.24 13.86
N ARG A 15 24.24 9.65 12.60
CA ARG A 15 23.11 9.78 11.66
C ARG A 15 22.32 8.46 11.71
N GLN A 16 21.12 8.49 12.28
CA GLN A 16 20.20 7.36 12.15
C GLN A 16 19.90 7.17 10.66
N LEU A 17 20.05 5.95 10.18
CA LEU A 17 19.63 5.61 8.83
C LEU A 17 18.10 5.74 8.78
N PRO A 18 17.53 6.25 7.67
CA PRO A 18 16.10 6.58 7.58
C PRO A 18 15.22 5.33 7.45
N PHE A 19 15.57 4.21 8.07
CA PHE A 19 14.82 2.96 7.91
C PHE A 19 13.68 2.92 8.92
N SER A 20 12.48 2.64 8.41
CA SER A 20 11.34 2.41 9.27
C SER A 20 11.54 1.09 10.03
N THR A 21 11.11 1.06 11.29
CA THR A 21 11.20 -0.12 12.16
C THR A 21 9.83 -0.42 12.76
N ARG A 22 9.56 -1.71 12.98
CA ARG A 22 8.41 -2.15 13.77
C ARG A 22 8.77 -2.10 15.25
N LEU A 23 7.94 -1.44 16.05
CA LEU A 23 8.04 -1.45 17.51
C LEU A 23 7.09 -2.50 18.07
N SER A 24 7.50 -3.18 19.14
CA SER A 24 6.73 -4.29 19.72
C SER A 24 5.72 -3.81 20.76
N ALA A 25 5.93 -2.63 21.35
CA ALA A 25 5.09 -2.11 22.42
C ALA A 25 5.11 -0.57 22.48
N LEU A 26 4.10 0.01 23.12
CA LEU A 26 4.02 1.46 23.37
C LEU A 26 5.20 1.99 24.22
N ALA A 27 5.81 1.15 25.05
CA ALA A 27 6.99 1.51 25.84
C ALA A 27 8.21 1.87 24.97
N GLU A 28 8.28 1.33 23.75
CA GLU A 28 9.36 1.56 22.79
C GLU A 28 9.15 2.83 21.97
N VAL A 29 7.96 3.44 22.02
CA VAL A 29 7.64 4.66 21.27
C VAL A 29 8.64 5.77 21.65
N PRO A 30 9.23 6.50 20.69
CA PRO A 30 10.16 7.58 20.96
C PRO A 30 9.57 8.68 21.84
N LEU A 31 10.42 9.28 22.68
CA LEU A 31 10.01 10.26 23.71
C LEU A 31 9.14 11.40 23.15
N GLN A 32 9.44 11.88 21.94
CA GLN A 32 8.68 12.95 21.30
C GLN A 32 7.19 12.62 21.11
N PHE A 33 6.82 11.34 20.94
CA PHE A 33 5.44 10.92 20.71
C PHE A 33 4.74 10.39 21.95
N ARG A 34 5.49 9.90 22.95
CA ARG A 34 4.94 9.12 24.09
C ARG A 34 3.74 9.78 24.75
N LYS A 35 3.82 11.08 25.06
CA LYS A 35 2.75 11.79 25.78
C LYS A 35 1.46 11.82 24.95
N THR A 36 1.57 12.14 23.66
CA THR A 36 0.43 12.23 22.75
C THR A 36 -0.17 10.85 22.48
N VAL A 37 0.68 9.85 22.26
CA VAL A 37 0.27 8.45 22.04
C VAL A 37 -0.43 7.89 23.27
N ALA A 38 0.15 8.05 24.46
CA ALA A 38 -0.44 7.59 25.70
C ALA A 38 -1.83 8.21 25.91
N ARG A 39 -1.99 9.52 25.67
CA ARG A 39 -3.29 10.19 25.78
C ARG A 39 -4.33 9.67 24.80
N LEU A 40 -3.94 9.36 23.55
CA LEU A 40 -4.88 8.93 22.53
C LEU A 40 -5.24 7.44 22.64
N LEU A 41 -4.32 6.60 23.11
CA LEU A 41 -4.50 5.15 23.15
C LEU A 41 -4.77 4.60 24.55
N GLU A 42 -4.96 5.47 25.55
CA GLU A 42 -5.27 5.08 26.93
C GLU A 42 -6.46 4.12 27.00
N GLY A 43 -6.25 2.92 27.55
CA GLY A 43 -7.27 1.87 27.68
C GLY A 43 -7.60 1.11 26.38
N ARG A 44 -6.87 1.40 25.30
CA ARG A 44 -7.04 0.79 23.96
C ARG A 44 -5.77 0.09 23.49
N GLU A 45 -4.80 -0.12 24.37
CA GLU A 45 -3.48 -0.67 24.04
C GLU A 45 -3.57 -2.10 23.48
N GLN A 46 -4.54 -2.88 23.96
CA GLN A 46 -4.82 -4.24 23.50
C GLN A 46 -5.32 -4.33 22.05
N ASN A 47 -5.80 -3.21 21.49
CA ASN A 47 -6.32 -3.15 20.12
C ASN A 47 -5.20 -2.83 19.11
N ILE A 48 -3.98 -2.57 19.56
CA ILE A 48 -2.86 -2.19 18.69
C ILE A 48 -2.35 -3.43 17.95
N ARG A 49 -2.22 -3.33 16.63
CA ARG A 49 -1.73 -4.39 15.75
C ARG A 49 -0.36 -4.09 15.18
N HIS A 50 -0.11 -2.83 14.82
CA HIS A 50 1.20 -2.40 14.31
C HIS A 50 1.60 -1.06 14.90
N ILE A 51 2.90 -0.91 15.17
CA ILE A 51 3.54 0.35 15.48
C ILE A 51 4.77 0.43 14.59
N LEU A 52 4.78 1.37 13.66
CA LEU A 52 5.88 1.62 12.74
C LEU A 52 6.47 2.98 13.06
N PHE A 53 7.78 3.03 13.26
CA PHE A 53 8.51 4.26 13.52
C PHE A 53 9.48 4.53 12.37
N THR A 54 9.47 5.75 11.84
CA THR A 54 10.49 6.24 10.91
C THR A 54 11.23 7.39 11.59
N PRO A 55 12.57 7.27 11.78
CA PRO A 55 13.34 8.33 12.39
C PRO A 55 13.38 9.57 11.48
N GLU A 56 13.65 10.73 12.08
CA GLU A 56 13.89 11.94 11.29
C GLU A 56 15.09 11.73 10.38
N PHE A 57 15.02 12.29 9.17
CA PHE A 57 16.13 12.26 8.24
C PHE A 57 16.15 13.49 7.36
N GLY A 58 17.32 13.83 6.85
CA GLY A 58 17.46 14.92 5.91
C GLY A 58 18.57 14.64 4.92
N THR A 59 18.28 14.87 3.65
CA THR A 59 19.22 14.74 2.54
C THR A 59 19.09 15.94 1.62
N PHE A 60 20.21 16.56 1.25
CA PHE A 60 20.33 17.57 0.18
C PHE A 60 19.13 18.54 0.03
N GLY A 61 18.84 19.32 1.06
CA GLY A 61 17.82 20.38 1.03
C GLY A 61 16.41 19.95 1.42
N GLU A 62 16.18 18.64 1.62
CA GLU A 62 14.89 18.11 2.05
C GLU A 62 14.98 17.56 3.48
N TYR A 63 14.12 18.05 4.36
CA TYR A 63 13.97 17.56 5.73
C TYR A 63 12.69 16.73 5.84
N CYS A 64 12.81 15.56 6.46
CA CYS A 64 11.72 14.67 6.75
C CYS A 64 11.62 14.53 8.28
N PRO A 65 10.50 14.97 8.90
CA PRO A 65 10.31 14.81 10.33
C PRO A 65 10.25 13.33 10.71
N ALA A 66 10.49 13.05 11.99
CA ALA A 66 10.24 11.72 12.51
C ALA A 66 8.75 11.41 12.44
N THR A 67 8.39 10.18 12.06
CA THR A 67 6.98 9.76 11.94
C THR A 67 6.71 8.50 12.74
N LEU A 68 5.51 8.40 13.30
CA LEU A 68 5.00 7.20 13.94
C LEU A 68 3.67 6.84 13.28
N PHE A 69 3.52 5.59 12.88
CA PHE A 69 2.30 5.08 12.29
C PHE A 69 1.80 3.91 13.14
N ILE A 70 0.59 4.01 13.66
CA ILE A 70 -0.03 3.01 14.52
C ILE A 70 -1.28 2.50 13.83
N VAL A 71 -1.43 1.19 13.75
CA VAL A 71 -2.64 0.53 13.26
C VAL A 71 -3.28 -0.23 14.41
N THR A 72 -4.58 -0.02 14.59
CA THR A 72 -5.39 -0.72 15.57
C THR A 72 -6.37 -1.68 14.88
N ASP A 73 -7.32 -2.23 15.64
CA ASP A 73 -8.41 -3.03 15.09
C ASP A 73 -9.39 -2.27 14.19
N HIS A 74 -9.50 -0.94 14.34
CA HIS A 74 -10.57 -0.17 13.70
C HIS A 74 -10.11 1.13 13.04
N GLU A 75 -8.95 1.65 13.42
CA GLU A 75 -8.41 2.93 12.96
C GLU A 75 -6.90 2.86 12.76
N TRP A 76 -6.39 3.80 11.97
CA TRP A 76 -4.97 4.12 11.91
C TRP A 76 -4.72 5.51 12.50
N LEU A 77 -3.55 5.68 13.11
CA LEU A 77 -3.06 6.94 13.65
C LEU A 77 -1.67 7.21 13.11
N ALA A 78 -1.44 8.45 12.73
CA ALA A 78 -0.20 8.95 12.18
C ALA A 78 0.26 10.15 12.99
N PHE A 79 1.53 10.16 13.35
CA PHE A 79 2.15 11.24 14.10
C PHE A 79 3.35 11.75 13.33
N SER A 80 3.53 13.07 13.30
CA SER A 80 4.72 13.71 12.75
C SER A 80 5.31 14.68 13.78
N ALA A 81 6.60 14.52 14.08
CA ALA A 81 7.31 15.38 15.02
C ALA A 81 8.21 16.34 14.24
N GLU A 82 7.71 17.55 13.98
CA GLU A 82 8.52 18.64 13.43
C GLU A 82 9.49 19.21 14.47
N ARG A 83 10.55 19.89 14.00
CA ARG A 83 11.66 20.38 14.84
C ARG A 83 11.24 21.29 16.01
N ALA A 84 10.05 21.88 15.97
CA ALA A 84 9.53 22.72 17.04
C ALA A 84 8.02 22.51 17.21
N GLY A 85 7.60 21.96 18.36
CA GLY A 85 6.19 21.83 18.72
C GLY A 85 5.82 20.48 19.30
N ALA A 86 4.54 20.33 19.65
CA ALA A 86 3.96 19.01 19.90
C ALA A 86 3.82 18.26 18.56
N PRO A 87 3.90 16.92 18.56
CA PRO A 87 3.64 16.16 17.35
C PRO A 87 2.26 16.47 16.78
N THR A 88 2.18 16.68 15.48
CA THR A 88 0.91 16.70 14.76
C THR A 88 0.37 15.29 14.67
N VAL A 89 -0.95 15.14 14.69
CA VAL A 89 -1.63 13.84 14.64
C VAL A 89 -2.69 13.87 13.57
N CYS A 90 -2.71 12.85 12.73
CA CYS A 90 -3.82 12.54 11.85
C CYS A 90 -4.29 11.12 12.14
N TYR A 91 -5.59 10.88 12.11
CA TYR A 91 -6.16 9.55 12.33
C TYR A 91 -7.46 9.42 11.54
N SER A 92 -7.82 8.19 11.22
CA SER A 92 -9.10 7.90 10.59
C SER A 92 -9.51 6.46 10.91
N ASP A 93 -10.81 6.29 11.11
CA ASP A 93 -11.42 4.96 11.13
C ASP A 93 -11.25 4.31 9.75
N PHE A 94 -11.13 2.99 9.71
CA PHE A 94 -11.12 2.24 8.45
C PHE A 94 -12.39 2.50 7.62
N ASN A 95 -13.51 2.81 8.29
CA ASN A 95 -14.78 3.19 7.65
C ASN A 95 -14.84 4.65 7.13
N GLN A 96 -13.79 5.44 7.32
CA GLN A 96 -13.71 6.78 6.72
C GLN A 96 -12.49 6.88 5.81
N THR A 97 -11.70 5.82 5.71
CA THR A 97 -10.47 5.78 4.93
C THR A 97 -10.80 5.42 3.49
N ARG A 98 -10.38 6.27 2.54
CA ARG A 98 -10.34 5.91 1.12
C ARG A 98 -9.17 4.96 0.88
N LEU A 99 -9.47 3.67 0.90
CA LEU A 99 -8.46 2.62 1.07
C LEU A 99 -7.48 2.53 -0.10
N ILE A 100 -7.91 2.82 -1.33
CA ILE A 100 -7.04 2.75 -2.51
C ILE A 100 -5.99 3.85 -2.44
N GLU A 101 -6.42 5.09 -2.28
CA GLU A 101 -5.56 6.28 -2.23
C GLU A 101 -4.61 6.19 -1.04
N PHE A 102 -5.13 5.72 0.10
CA PHE A 102 -4.31 5.48 1.28
C PHE A 102 -3.26 4.38 1.06
N SER A 103 -3.63 3.28 0.39
CA SER A 103 -2.69 2.20 0.03
C SER A 103 -1.59 2.69 -0.90
N LEU A 104 -1.96 3.45 -1.93
CA LEU A 104 -1.02 4.06 -2.87
C LEU A 104 -0.04 4.98 -2.15
N ALA A 105 -0.54 5.87 -1.30
CA ALA A 105 0.29 6.80 -0.55
C ALA A 105 1.27 6.09 0.42
N LEU A 106 0.81 5.05 1.13
CA LEU A 106 1.66 4.22 1.98
C LEU A 106 2.75 3.49 1.18
N LEU A 107 2.38 2.87 0.05
CA LEU A 107 3.31 2.07 -0.76
C LEU A 107 4.27 2.92 -1.61
N GLN A 108 3.91 4.16 -1.91
CA GLN A 108 4.77 5.15 -2.59
C GLN A 108 5.72 5.86 -1.63
N GLY A 109 5.63 5.58 -0.33
CA GLY A 109 6.56 6.11 0.67
C GLY A 109 6.30 7.57 1.03
N CYS A 110 5.15 8.13 0.64
CA CYS A 110 4.78 9.49 0.97
C CYS A 110 3.27 9.59 1.09
N LEU A 111 2.79 9.85 2.30
CA LEU A 111 1.41 10.17 2.59
C LEU A 111 1.34 11.62 3.06
N VAL A 112 0.81 12.49 2.20
CA VAL A 112 0.53 13.88 2.54
C VAL A 112 -0.95 13.98 2.91
N LEU A 113 -1.23 14.31 4.17
CA LEU A 113 -2.59 14.49 4.68
C LEU A 113 -2.80 15.98 4.93
N GLU A 114 -3.56 16.63 4.09
CA GLU A 114 -4.01 18.00 4.36
C GLU A 114 -5.04 17.95 5.50
N SER A 115 -4.78 18.66 6.60
CA SER A 115 -5.77 18.78 7.67
C SER A 115 -6.92 19.66 7.19
N GLY A 116 -8.15 19.22 7.47
CA GLY A 116 -9.37 19.89 7.02
C GLY A 116 -9.72 21.18 7.76
N GLU A 117 -9.01 21.53 8.83
CA GLU A 117 -9.24 22.77 9.57
C GLU A 117 -8.44 23.94 8.98
N VAL A 118 -9.11 25.07 8.75
CA VAL A 118 -8.52 26.28 8.18
C VAL A 118 -7.38 26.78 9.07
N GLY A 119 -6.14 26.65 8.60
CA GLY A 119 -4.94 27.12 9.28
C GLY A 119 -4.07 26.03 9.91
N GLU A 120 -4.48 24.77 9.87
CA GLU A 120 -3.63 23.64 10.27
C GLU A 120 -2.63 23.28 9.16
N GLN A 121 -1.40 22.95 9.55
CA GLN A 121 -0.38 22.51 8.59
C GLN A 121 -0.66 21.08 8.15
N PRO A 122 -0.38 20.74 6.87
CA PRO A 122 -0.55 19.37 6.38
C PRO A 122 0.34 18.41 7.19
N CYS A 123 -0.23 17.29 7.62
CA CYS A 123 0.53 16.20 8.22
C CYS A 123 1.21 15.42 7.10
N ILE A 124 2.50 15.69 6.88
CA ILE A 124 3.31 14.96 5.90
C ILE A 124 3.97 13.77 6.59
N LEU A 125 3.60 12.57 6.16
CA LEU A 125 4.26 11.34 6.52
C LEU A 125 5.11 10.86 5.37
N ARG A 126 6.42 10.80 5.60
CA ARG A 126 7.34 10.19 4.64
C ARG A 126 7.83 8.88 5.21
N PHE A 127 7.74 7.86 4.38
CA PHE A 127 8.16 6.51 4.70
C PHE A 127 9.28 6.12 3.75
N ASN A 128 10.27 5.43 4.29
CA ASN A 128 11.33 4.93 3.43
C ASN A 128 10.84 3.70 2.66
N LEU A 129 10.85 3.80 1.33
CA LEU A 129 10.48 2.72 0.43
C LEU A 129 11.32 1.44 0.60
N SER A 130 12.52 1.54 1.18
CA SER A 130 13.33 0.37 1.56
C SER A 130 12.66 -0.49 2.64
N SER A 131 11.65 0.03 3.33
CA SER A 131 10.88 -0.64 4.38
C SER A 131 9.47 -1.04 3.92
N ARG A 132 9.23 -1.17 2.61
CA ARG A 132 7.92 -1.46 2.00
C ARG A 132 7.19 -2.65 2.64
N GLU A 133 7.92 -3.72 2.98
CA GLU A 133 7.37 -4.92 3.64
C GLU A 133 6.65 -4.58 4.96
N LEU A 134 7.19 -3.66 5.77
CA LEU A 134 6.57 -3.28 7.03
C LEU A 134 5.22 -2.57 6.84
N PHE A 135 5.12 -1.73 5.82
CA PHE A 135 3.90 -1.01 5.47
C PHE A 135 2.89 -1.92 4.77
N HIS A 136 3.38 -2.91 4.02
CA HIS A 136 2.55 -3.93 3.41
C HIS A 136 1.76 -4.74 4.44
N ASP A 137 2.42 -5.20 5.52
CA ASP A 137 1.74 -5.89 6.63
C ASP A 137 0.70 -5.00 7.32
N ALA A 138 1.06 -3.76 7.61
CA ALA A 138 0.15 -2.79 8.21
C ALA A 138 -1.07 -2.54 7.31
N LEU A 139 -0.86 -2.45 5.99
CA LEU A 139 -1.92 -2.30 5.01
C LEU A 139 -2.84 -3.52 4.96
N ALA A 140 -2.28 -4.74 5.02
CA ALA A 140 -3.08 -5.96 5.06
C ALA A 140 -4.04 -5.97 6.26
N VAL A 141 -3.61 -5.47 7.42
CA VAL A 141 -4.46 -5.33 8.61
C VAL A 141 -5.56 -4.27 8.41
N ILE A 142 -5.21 -3.10 7.88
CA ILE A 142 -6.18 -2.02 7.61
C ILE A 142 -7.26 -2.51 6.66
N LEU A 143 -6.84 -3.09 5.54
CA LEU A 143 -7.75 -3.58 4.52
C LEU A 143 -8.65 -4.68 5.07
N SER A 144 -8.13 -5.57 5.91
CA SER A 144 -8.90 -6.66 6.54
C SER A 144 -9.62 -6.27 7.84
N ARG A 145 -9.79 -4.97 8.09
CA ARG A 145 -10.51 -4.39 9.24
C ARG A 145 -9.98 -4.89 10.59
N GLY A 146 -8.67 -4.82 10.77
CA GLY A 146 -8.01 -5.19 12.03
C GLY A 146 -7.63 -6.66 12.14
N THR A 147 -8.05 -7.50 11.19
CA THR A 147 -7.69 -8.92 11.21
C THR A 147 -6.22 -9.09 10.84
N VAL A 148 -5.42 -9.68 11.71
CA VAL A 148 -4.02 -9.97 11.34
C VAL A 148 -4.00 -11.01 10.21
N VAL A 149 -3.36 -10.66 9.09
CA VAL A 149 -3.23 -11.53 7.90
C VAL A 149 -1.76 -11.86 7.74
N GLY A 150 -1.40 -13.13 7.97
CA GLY A 150 -0.01 -13.55 7.96
C GLY A 150 0.75 -13.04 9.20
N GLY A 151 1.79 -13.78 9.59
CA GLY A 151 2.75 -13.39 10.61
C GLY A 151 4.17 -13.43 10.06
N ALA A 152 5.13 -12.83 10.77
CA ALA A 152 6.54 -12.84 10.37
C ALA A 152 7.11 -14.26 10.12
N ASP A 153 6.50 -15.27 10.76
CA ASP A 153 6.88 -16.68 10.61
C ASP A 153 6.09 -17.43 9.52
N THR A 154 5.18 -16.75 8.81
CA THR A 154 4.42 -17.38 7.72
C THR A 154 5.32 -17.47 6.50
N PRO A 155 5.63 -18.68 6.00
CA PRO A 155 6.56 -18.83 4.88
C PRO A 155 6.01 -18.10 3.66
N THR A 156 6.90 -17.37 2.97
CA THR A 156 6.59 -16.75 1.68
C THR A 156 6.12 -17.84 0.73
N GLN A 157 4.90 -17.69 0.22
CA GLN A 157 4.34 -18.69 -0.67
C GLN A 157 4.99 -18.57 -2.05
N ALA A 158 5.49 -19.69 -2.58
CA ALA A 158 5.96 -19.71 -3.96
C ALA A 158 4.80 -19.39 -4.90
N LEU A 159 5.07 -18.56 -5.92
CA LEU A 159 4.07 -18.28 -6.94
C LEU A 159 3.68 -19.57 -7.68
N PRO A 160 2.40 -19.74 -8.06
CA PRO A 160 1.97 -20.86 -8.88
C PRO A 160 2.78 -20.97 -10.18
N ALA A 161 2.98 -22.19 -10.70
CA ALA A 161 3.72 -22.42 -11.94
C ALA A 161 3.15 -21.64 -13.15
N ALA A 162 1.85 -21.33 -13.14
CA ALA A 162 1.22 -20.48 -14.14
C ALA A 162 1.89 -19.09 -14.25
N CYS A 163 2.46 -18.58 -13.15
CA CYS A 163 3.17 -17.30 -13.11
C CYS A 163 4.57 -17.34 -13.77
N GLU A 164 5.08 -18.51 -14.17
CA GLU A 164 6.38 -18.61 -14.87
C GLU A 164 6.38 -17.90 -16.22
N LYS A 165 5.19 -17.74 -16.84
CA LYS A 165 4.99 -17.01 -18.10
C LYS A 165 5.09 -15.49 -17.92
N LEU A 166 5.04 -14.99 -16.69
CA LEU A 166 5.15 -13.57 -16.40
C LEU A 166 6.60 -13.10 -16.60
N SER A 167 6.73 -11.85 -17.04
CA SER A 167 8.03 -11.18 -17.06
C SER A 167 8.65 -11.20 -15.65
N PHE A 168 9.99 -11.17 -15.59
CA PHE A 168 10.69 -11.17 -14.30
C PHE A 168 10.23 -10.02 -13.40
N ALA A 169 10.10 -8.81 -13.96
CA ALA A 169 9.65 -7.63 -13.24
C ALA A 169 8.25 -7.83 -12.65
N LEU A 170 7.28 -8.28 -13.46
CA LEU A 170 5.90 -8.50 -13.01
C LEU A 170 5.81 -9.59 -11.94
N ARG A 171 6.58 -10.67 -12.11
CA ARG A 171 6.65 -11.77 -11.14
C ARG A 171 7.26 -11.32 -9.81
N SER A 172 8.31 -10.50 -9.83
CA SER A 172 8.90 -9.93 -8.62
C SER A 172 7.89 -9.06 -7.89
N THR A 173 7.25 -8.11 -8.60
CA THR A 173 6.27 -7.20 -7.99
C THR A 173 5.06 -7.96 -7.44
N LEU A 174 4.55 -8.96 -8.18
CA LEU A 174 3.44 -9.79 -7.70
C LEU A 174 3.85 -10.58 -6.45
N GLY A 175 5.01 -11.24 -6.46
CA GLY A 175 5.51 -12.02 -5.32
C GLY A 175 5.73 -11.18 -4.07
N GLU A 176 6.34 -10.00 -4.21
CA GLU A 176 6.54 -9.04 -3.11
C GLU A 176 5.24 -8.46 -2.55
N SER A 177 4.18 -8.48 -3.36
CA SER A 177 2.88 -7.92 -3.00
C SER A 177 1.91 -8.98 -2.46
N LEU A 178 2.24 -10.28 -2.51
CA LEU A 178 1.35 -11.28 -1.93
C LEU A 178 1.40 -11.22 -0.41
N VAL A 179 0.22 -11.18 0.21
CA VAL A 179 0.12 -11.22 1.68
C VAL A 179 0.43 -12.64 2.15
N PRO A 180 1.35 -12.83 3.12
CA PRO A 180 1.67 -14.16 3.64
C PRO A 180 0.43 -14.91 4.13
N GLY A 181 0.29 -16.17 3.71
CA GLY A 181 -0.85 -17.01 4.05
C GLY A 181 -2.14 -16.73 3.26
N ASP A 182 -2.11 -15.80 2.28
CA ASP A 182 -3.20 -15.57 1.35
C ASP A 182 -2.87 -16.09 -0.06
N PRO A 183 -3.39 -17.26 -0.46
CA PRO A 183 -3.00 -17.89 -1.71
C PRO A 183 -3.56 -17.13 -2.93
N LEU A 184 -2.73 -17.03 -3.98
CA LEU A 184 -3.16 -16.62 -5.30
C LEU A 184 -4.12 -17.68 -5.89
N LEU A 185 -5.33 -17.24 -6.26
CA LEU A 185 -6.40 -18.09 -6.78
C LEU A 185 -6.45 -18.07 -8.30
N ASP A 186 -6.38 -16.89 -8.90
CA ASP A 186 -6.44 -16.68 -10.34
C ASP A 186 -5.75 -15.36 -10.70
N PHE A 187 -5.36 -15.18 -11.96
CA PHE A 187 -4.84 -13.90 -12.44
C PHE A 187 -5.00 -13.76 -13.96
N VAL A 188 -5.14 -12.52 -14.42
CA VAL A 188 -5.06 -12.15 -15.84
C VAL A 188 -3.90 -11.19 -16.00
N SER A 189 -2.93 -11.51 -16.86
CA SER A 189 -1.76 -10.69 -17.11
C SER A 189 -1.68 -10.25 -18.55
N TRP A 190 -1.10 -9.07 -18.78
CA TRP A 190 -0.88 -8.51 -20.10
C TRP A 190 0.52 -7.92 -20.24
N SER A 191 0.89 -7.73 -21.48
CA SER A 191 2.13 -7.14 -21.95
C SER A 191 1.85 -6.16 -23.08
N ARG A 192 2.88 -5.40 -23.48
CA ARG A 192 2.80 -4.54 -24.67
C ARG A 192 2.55 -5.33 -25.96
N ALA A 193 2.84 -6.64 -26.00
CA ALA A 193 2.64 -7.46 -27.19
C ALA A 193 1.16 -7.79 -27.44
N ASP A 194 0.31 -7.66 -26.41
CA ASP A 194 -1.12 -7.97 -26.49
C ASP A 194 -1.93 -6.85 -27.15
N VAL A 195 -1.32 -5.68 -27.37
CA VAL A 195 -1.91 -4.54 -28.07
C VAL A 195 -1.52 -4.60 -29.55
N ALA A 196 -2.53 -4.68 -30.42
CA ALA A 196 -2.33 -4.82 -31.85
C ALA A 196 -1.63 -3.59 -32.47
N ASP A 197 -2.11 -2.38 -32.17
CA ASP A 197 -1.59 -1.12 -32.71
C ASP A 197 -0.24 -0.74 -32.06
N PRO A 198 0.86 -0.64 -32.82
CA PRO A 198 2.17 -0.21 -32.33
C PRO A 198 2.19 1.14 -31.59
N VAL A 199 1.30 2.09 -31.95
CA VAL A 199 1.23 3.41 -31.31
C VAL A 199 0.71 3.27 -29.88
N ASP A 200 -0.31 2.44 -29.68
CA ASP A 200 -0.91 2.22 -28.37
C ASP A 200 -0.06 1.30 -27.48
N ARG A 201 0.81 0.45 -28.05
CA ARG A 201 1.77 -0.37 -27.26
C ARG A 201 2.60 0.45 -26.29
N LEU A 202 2.92 1.71 -26.62
CA LEU A 202 3.70 2.59 -25.76
C LEU A 202 2.90 3.17 -24.61
N ARG A 203 1.57 3.15 -24.70
CA ARG A 203 0.63 3.68 -23.69
C ARG A 203 0.28 2.66 -22.62
N LEU A 204 0.52 1.37 -22.88
CA LEU A 204 0.26 0.28 -21.96
C LEU A 204 1.55 -0.23 -21.30
N HIS A 205 1.52 -0.43 -19.99
CA HIS A 205 2.58 -1.11 -19.26
C HIS A 205 2.18 -2.57 -19.01
N ALA A 206 3.18 -3.45 -18.93
CA ALA A 206 2.92 -4.83 -18.52
C ALA A 206 2.34 -4.86 -17.10
N GLY A 207 1.30 -5.65 -16.90
CA GLY A 207 0.58 -5.70 -15.65
C GLY A 207 -0.24 -6.96 -15.48
N CYS A 208 -0.85 -7.12 -14.32
CA CYS A 208 -1.85 -8.14 -14.09
C CYS A 208 -2.91 -7.70 -13.08
N ILE A 209 -4.08 -8.30 -13.21
CA ILE A 209 -5.08 -8.36 -12.14
C ILE A 209 -4.96 -9.74 -11.51
N ALA A 210 -4.64 -9.79 -10.23
CA ALA A 210 -4.44 -11.01 -9.47
C ALA A 210 -5.50 -11.13 -8.37
N LEU A 211 -6.13 -12.30 -8.27
CA LEU A 211 -7.16 -12.58 -7.29
C LEU A 211 -6.60 -13.53 -6.24
N THR A 212 -6.60 -13.10 -4.98
CA THR A 212 -6.30 -13.95 -3.82
C THR A 212 -7.58 -14.30 -3.05
N ARG A 213 -7.46 -15.03 -1.95
CA ARG A 213 -8.63 -15.33 -1.11
C ARG A 213 -9.21 -14.07 -0.49
N ARG A 214 -8.39 -13.07 -0.16
CA ARG A 214 -8.83 -11.85 0.54
C ARG A 214 -8.79 -10.59 -0.30
N PHE A 215 -7.96 -10.55 -1.34
CA PHE A 215 -7.70 -9.34 -2.11
C PHE A 215 -7.89 -9.56 -3.60
N LEU A 216 -8.28 -8.50 -4.29
CA LEU A 216 -8.05 -8.29 -5.70
C LEU A 216 -6.88 -7.30 -5.82
N MET A 217 -5.86 -7.67 -6.56
CA MET A 217 -4.62 -6.91 -6.67
C MET A 217 -4.42 -6.44 -8.10
N LEU A 218 -4.13 -5.16 -8.27
CA LEU A 218 -3.74 -4.58 -9.56
C LEU A 218 -2.24 -4.37 -9.53
N VAL A 219 -1.49 -5.14 -10.30
CA VAL A 219 -0.03 -5.11 -10.28
C VAL A 219 0.46 -4.57 -11.60
N ARG A 220 1.33 -3.56 -11.55
CA ARG A 220 2.05 -3.06 -12.72
C ARG A 220 3.54 -3.37 -12.57
N ALA A 221 4.15 -3.88 -13.64
CA ALA A 221 5.58 -4.11 -13.68
C ALA A 221 6.34 -2.78 -13.63
N ASP A 222 7.43 -2.74 -12.87
CA ASP A 222 8.37 -1.61 -12.89
C ASP A 222 9.11 -1.59 -14.24
N ASP A 223 8.92 -0.53 -15.04
CA ASP A 223 9.65 -0.32 -16.30
C ASP A 223 10.71 0.78 -16.08
N PRO A 224 12.01 0.47 -16.20
CA PRO A 224 13.09 1.45 -16.07
C PRO A 224 12.96 2.65 -17.02
N ALA A 225 12.22 2.52 -18.13
CA ALA A 225 11.96 3.59 -19.08
C ALA A 225 10.99 4.67 -18.52
N ASP A 226 10.20 4.35 -17.49
CA ASP A 226 9.21 5.25 -16.88
C ASP A 226 9.84 6.26 -15.89
N ARG A 227 11.18 6.30 -15.80
CA ARG A 227 11.92 7.21 -14.90
C ARG A 227 11.94 8.67 -15.37
N ALA A 228 11.35 8.99 -16.52
CA ALA A 228 11.33 10.32 -17.10
C ALA A 228 9.89 10.81 -17.32
N GLY A 229 9.38 11.65 -16.43
CA GLY A 229 8.18 12.44 -16.68
C GLY A 229 7.18 12.44 -15.53
N GLU A 230 7.09 13.58 -14.86
CA GLU A 230 5.99 14.10 -14.04
C GLU A 230 5.40 13.20 -12.92
N ALA A 231 5.54 13.71 -11.69
CA ALA A 231 4.81 13.27 -10.52
C ALA A 231 3.33 13.67 -10.63
N ASP A 232 2.59 13.01 -11.51
CA ASP A 232 1.14 13.06 -11.51
C ASP A 232 0.60 11.96 -10.58
N LEU A 233 -0.44 12.26 -9.80
CA LEU A 233 -1.18 11.29 -9.01
C LEU A 233 -1.94 10.27 -9.91
N ALA A 234 -2.01 10.54 -11.21
CA ALA A 234 -2.31 9.54 -12.25
C ALA A 234 -1.23 8.43 -12.38
N GLY A 235 -0.10 8.61 -11.68
CA GLY A 235 1.02 7.71 -11.57
C GLY A 235 0.70 6.44 -10.79
N TYR A 236 0.13 5.47 -11.51
CA TYR A 236 0.26 4.03 -11.28
C TYR A 236 1.73 3.54 -11.31
N ASN A 237 2.70 4.39 -10.98
CA ASN A 237 4.04 4.27 -11.53
C ASN A 237 4.92 3.25 -10.82
N ARG A 238 4.52 2.66 -9.68
CA ARG A 238 5.20 1.51 -9.06
C ARG A 238 4.25 0.71 -8.17
N GLY A 239 4.15 -0.60 -8.41
CA GLY A 239 3.70 -1.54 -7.37
C GLY A 239 2.34 -2.20 -7.59
N ALA A 240 1.71 -2.57 -6.48
CA ALA A 240 0.44 -3.27 -6.43
C ALA A 240 -0.60 -2.44 -5.66
N VAL A 241 -1.80 -2.33 -6.22
CA VAL A 241 -2.96 -1.78 -5.52
C VAL A 241 -3.77 -2.93 -4.96
N PHE A 242 -4.14 -2.83 -3.69
CA PHE A 242 -4.87 -3.86 -2.97
C PHE A 242 -6.32 -3.44 -2.79
N LEU A 243 -7.23 -4.28 -3.28
CA LEU A 243 -8.67 -4.08 -3.16
C LEU A 243 -9.20 -5.23 -2.32
N ASN A 244 -9.61 -4.98 -1.07
CA ASN A 244 -10.17 -6.05 -0.25
C ASN A 244 -11.53 -6.47 -0.78
N ARG A 245 -11.71 -7.78 -0.94
CA ARG A 245 -12.96 -8.42 -1.40
C ARG A 245 -14.13 -8.28 -0.43
N ASN A 246 -13.90 -7.82 0.79
CA ASN A 246 -14.93 -7.45 1.76
C ASN A 246 -15.65 -6.15 1.37
N TYR A 247 -15.08 -5.35 0.46
CA TYR A 247 -15.74 -4.20 -0.13
C TYR A 247 -16.41 -4.62 -1.43
N ALA A 248 -17.56 -4.01 -1.74
CA ALA A 248 -18.18 -4.18 -3.04
C ALA A 248 -17.18 -3.70 -4.10
N ILE A 249 -16.87 -4.58 -5.06
CA ILE A 249 -16.04 -4.23 -6.22
C ILE A 249 -16.99 -4.22 -7.41
N ALA A 250 -16.93 -3.20 -8.25
CA ALA A 250 -17.63 -3.17 -9.52
C ALA A 250 -16.65 -2.81 -10.63
N GLY A 251 -16.76 -3.51 -11.76
CA GLY A 251 -15.98 -3.24 -12.96
C GLY A 251 -16.93 -2.86 -14.10
N ARG A 252 -16.61 -1.80 -14.81
CA ARG A 252 -17.20 -1.54 -16.13
C ARG A 252 -16.09 -1.23 -17.12
N ASP A 253 -16.30 -1.68 -18.33
CA ASP A 253 -15.36 -1.48 -19.41
C ASP A 253 -15.78 -0.25 -20.23
N LEU A 254 -14.86 0.69 -20.38
CA LEU A 254 -14.99 1.81 -21.30
C LEU A 254 -14.10 1.51 -22.51
N SER A 255 -14.72 0.96 -23.55
CA SER A 255 -14.00 0.60 -24.76
C SER A 255 -13.44 1.84 -25.45
N LYS A 256 -12.14 1.80 -25.72
CA LYS A 256 -11.45 2.70 -26.65
C LYS A 256 -10.69 1.78 -27.60
N ASP A 257 -10.78 2.03 -28.91
CA ASP A 257 -10.15 1.19 -29.92
C ASP A 257 -8.70 0.82 -29.54
N GLY A 258 -8.42 -0.47 -29.30
CA GLY A 258 -7.08 -1.01 -29.01
C GLY A 258 -6.73 -1.20 -27.52
N ILE A 259 -6.99 -0.19 -26.68
CA ILE A 259 -6.80 -0.24 -25.22
C ILE A 259 -8.09 0.16 -24.55
N ASP A 260 -8.72 -0.79 -23.88
CA ASP A 260 -9.90 -0.58 -23.08
C ASP A 260 -9.51 0.04 -21.72
N GLU A 261 -10.36 0.92 -21.19
CA GLU A 261 -10.21 1.49 -19.86
C GLU A 261 -11.19 0.81 -18.91
N LEU A 262 -10.67 -0.06 -18.05
CA LEU A 262 -11.46 -0.72 -17.03
C LEU A 262 -11.59 0.19 -15.82
N GLU A 263 -12.80 0.66 -15.56
CA GLU A 263 -13.12 1.39 -14.34
C GLU A 263 -13.50 0.41 -13.24
N ILE A 264 -12.68 0.36 -12.20
CA ILE A 264 -12.89 -0.44 -10.99
C ILE A 264 -13.32 0.49 -9.87
N LEU A 265 -14.57 0.35 -9.43
CA LEU A 265 -15.10 0.98 -8.24
C LEU A 265 -14.97 0.04 -7.05
N VAL A 266 -14.47 0.53 -5.92
CA VAL A 266 -14.36 -0.25 -4.68
C VAL A 266 -15.00 0.50 -3.52
N GLY A 267 -15.82 -0.22 -2.75
CA GLY A 267 -16.51 0.32 -1.58
C GLY A 267 -17.86 0.93 -1.91
N GLN A 268 -18.36 1.73 -0.97
CA GLN A 268 -19.58 2.51 -1.10
C GLN A 268 -19.32 3.92 -0.57
N GLU A 269 -20.03 4.92 -1.07
CA GLU A 269 -19.94 6.29 -0.59
C GLU A 269 -20.12 6.34 0.95
N PRO A 270 -19.29 7.11 1.69
CA PRO A 270 -18.27 8.06 1.21
C PRO A 270 -16.86 7.48 1.00
N GLN A 271 -16.68 6.17 1.21
CA GLN A 271 -15.39 5.48 1.12
C GLN A 271 -15.07 5.00 -0.30
N SER A 272 -15.98 5.21 -1.26
CA SER A 272 -15.79 4.72 -2.63
C SER A 272 -14.54 5.34 -3.22
N SER A 273 -13.72 4.45 -3.78
CA SER A 273 -12.56 4.81 -4.57
C SER A 273 -12.75 4.25 -5.97
N MET A 274 -12.36 5.02 -6.98
CA MET A 274 -12.40 4.61 -8.37
C MET A 274 -10.99 4.55 -8.93
N VAL A 275 -10.74 3.52 -9.71
CA VAL A 275 -9.46 3.26 -10.33
C VAL A 275 -9.69 2.92 -11.79
N ASN A 276 -8.96 3.60 -12.66
CA ASN A 276 -8.98 3.31 -14.08
C ASN A 276 -7.74 2.50 -14.44
N VAL A 277 -7.95 1.32 -15.03
CA VAL A 277 -6.89 0.40 -15.43
C VAL A 277 -6.91 0.26 -16.94
N PRO A 278 -5.87 0.72 -17.65
CA PRO A 278 -5.75 0.42 -19.07
C PRO A 278 -5.46 -1.08 -19.24
N ILE A 279 -6.24 -1.76 -20.08
CA ILE A 279 -6.07 -3.17 -20.43
C ILE A 279 -6.15 -3.35 -21.96
N PRO A 280 -5.50 -4.37 -22.53
CA PRO A 280 -5.73 -4.71 -23.93
C PRO A 280 -7.19 -5.11 -24.14
N SER A 281 -7.86 -4.58 -25.18
CA SER A 281 -9.26 -4.92 -25.46
C SER A 281 -9.47 -6.42 -25.72
N SER A 282 -8.42 -7.13 -26.15
CA SER A 282 -8.43 -8.59 -26.32
C SER A 282 -8.60 -9.38 -25.02
N LEU A 283 -8.34 -8.76 -23.86
CA LEU A 283 -8.40 -9.40 -22.54
C LEU A 283 -9.59 -8.92 -21.69
N SER A 284 -10.36 -7.94 -22.15
CA SER A 284 -11.48 -7.37 -21.40
C SER A 284 -12.49 -8.41 -20.93
N ALA A 285 -12.86 -9.37 -21.79
CA ALA A 285 -13.77 -10.45 -21.43
C ALA A 285 -13.21 -11.36 -20.32
N GLU A 286 -11.90 -11.62 -20.34
CA GLU A 286 -11.25 -12.46 -19.33
C GLU A 286 -11.15 -11.74 -17.98
N VAL A 287 -10.83 -10.44 -18.02
CA VAL A 287 -10.82 -9.57 -16.83
C VAL A 287 -12.22 -9.46 -16.22
N LEU A 288 -13.25 -9.19 -17.02
CA LEU A 288 -14.63 -9.14 -16.54
C LEU A 288 -15.09 -10.49 -15.97
N ARG A 289 -14.66 -11.62 -16.56
CA ARG A 289 -14.89 -12.96 -16.00
C ARG A 289 -14.22 -13.09 -14.62
N LEU A 290 -12.98 -12.66 -14.47
CA LEU A 290 -12.28 -12.68 -13.18
C LEU A 290 -13.05 -11.84 -12.15
N LEU A 291 -13.47 -10.63 -12.51
CA LEU A 291 -14.24 -9.75 -11.61
C LEU A 291 -15.61 -10.33 -11.27
N SER A 292 -16.32 -10.97 -12.22
CA SER A 292 -17.64 -11.57 -11.96
C SER A 292 -17.62 -12.61 -10.83
N SER A 293 -16.48 -13.30 -10.62
CA SER A 293 -16.29 -14.26 -9.53
C SER A 293 -16.34 -13.63 -8.13
N LEU A 294 -16.26 -12.30 -8.05
CA LEU A 294 -16.36 -11.51 -6.82
C LEU A 294 -17.81 -11.17 -6.44
N GLY A 295 -18.82 -11.62 -7.20
CA GLY A 295 -20.23 -11.33 -6.93
C GLY A 295 -20.66 -9.96 -7.45
N VAL A 296 -19.95 -9.42 -8.44
CA VAL A 296 -20.21 -8.12 -9.04
C VAL A 296 -21.47 -8.17 -9.90
N ALA A 297 -22.47 -7.37 -9.54
CA ALA A 297 -23.50 -6.99 -10.48
C ALA A 297 -22.84 -6.09 -11.54
N THR A 298 -22.69 -6.58 -12.76
CA THR A 298 -22.40 -5.74 -13.92
C THR A 298 -23.45 -4.63 -13.94
N ALA A 299 -23.07 -3.39 -13.69
CA ALA A 299 -23.93 -2.26 -13.97
C ALA A 299 -24.12 -2.22 -15.50
N ALA A 300 -25.36 -2.46 -15.93
CA ALA A 300 -25.77 -2.37 -17.33
C ALA A 300 -25.67 -0.94 -17.85
#